data_AF-A0A380FAX8-F1
#
_entry.id   AF-A0A380FAX8-F1
#
_cell.length_a   1.000
_cell.length_b   1.000
_cell.length_c   1.000
_cell.angle_alpha   90.00
_cell.angle_beta   90.00
_cell.angle_gamma   90.00
#
_symmetry.space_group_name_H-M   'P 1'
#
loop_
_entity.id
_entity.type
_entity.pdbx_description
1 polymer ?
#
loop_
_entity_poly.entity_id
_entity_poly.type
_entity_poly.pdbx_seq_one_letter_code
_entity_poly.pdbx_strand_id
1 'polypeptide(L)'
;MKTFILSLQHLLAMYAGAILVPIIVGTSLDFTPEQIAFLVTVDIFMCGLATFLQVWKGTGTGLPIVLGCTFTAVAPMILIGQTKGIGDLYGSLFLSGILVVIIAPFFLLFS
;
A
#
# COMPACT_ATOMS: atom_id res chain seq x y z
N MET A 1 -19.33 17.78 -13.86
CA MET A 1 -19.02 18.23 -12.49
C MET A 1 -19.34 17.18 -11.41
N LYS A 2 -20.50 16.50 -11.42
CA LYS A 2 -20.86 15.50 -10.38
C LYS A 2 -19.83 14.37 -10.22
N THR A 3 -19.24 13.88 -11.31
CA THR A 3 -18.25 12.81 -11.29
C THR A 3 -16.96 13.19 -10.57
N PHE A 4 -16.48 14.42 -10.75
CA PHE A 4 -15.27 14.91 -10.08
C PHE A 4 -15.45 14.99 -8.56
N ILE A 5 -16.62 15.47 -8.12
CA ILE A 5 -16.96 15.54 -6.68
C ILE A 5 -17.08 14.14 -6.08
N LEU A 6 -17.69 13.20 -6.79
CA LEU A 6 -17.80 11.80 -6.33
C LEU A 6 -16.43 11.12 -6.26
N SER A 7 -15.57 11.31 -7.26
CA SER A 7 -14.19 10.82 -7.24
C SER A 7 -13.38 11.42 -6.08
N LEU A 8 -13.58 12.71 -5.78
CA LEU A 8 -12.96 13.37 -4.64
C LEU A 8 -13.47 12.81 -3.30
N GLN A 9 -14.77 12.58 -3.15
CA GLN A 9 -15.34 11.96 -1.96
C GLN A 9 -14.82 10.53 -1.76
N HIS A 10 -14.69 9.76 -2.84
CA HIS A 10 -14.12 8.41 -2.79
C HIS A 10 -12.66 8.41 -2.38
N LEU A 11 -11.88 9.38 -2.89
CA LEU A 11 -10.48 9.58 -2.51
C LEU A 11 -10.36 9.98 -1.03
N LEU A 12 -11.18 10.92 -0.55
CA LEU A 12 -11.20 11.36 0.85
C LEU A 12 -11.58 10.23 1.81
N ALA A 13 -12.56 9.41 1.44
CA ALA A 13 -12.97 8.23 2.21
C ALA A 13 -11.84 7.18 2.27
N MET A 14 -11.14 6.96 1.16
CA MET A 14 -9.99 6.06 1.10
C MET A 14 -8.78 6.60 1.87
N TYR A 15 -8.52 7.92 1.80
CA TYR A 15 -7.45 8.60 2.51
C TYR A 15 -7.54 8.36 4.03
N ALA A 16 -8.73 8.44 4.61
CA ALA A 16 -8.93 8.18 6.04
C ALA A 16 -8.48 6.76 6.47
N GLY A 17 -8.64 5.76 5.59
CA GLY A 17 -8.14 4.41 5.82
C GLY A 17 -6.66 4.24 5.51
N ALA A 18 -6.19 4.85 4.42
CA ALA A 18 -4.81 4.71 3.94
C ALA A 18 -3.80 5.32 4.91
N ILE A 19 -4.06 6.50 5.49
CA ILE A 19 -3.13 7.14 6.45
C ILE A 19 -2.97 6.35 7.75
N LEU A 20 -3.96 5.53 8.12
CA LEU A 20 -3.96 4.85 9.41
C LEU A 20 -2.82 3.82 9.49
N VAL A 21 -2.58 3.08 8.40
CA VAL A 21 -1.55 2.02 8.32
C VAL A 21 -0.13 2.55 8.57
N PRO A 22 0.40 3.53 7.81
CA PRO A 22 1.74 4.07 8.01
C PRO A 22 1.89 4.79 9.35
N ILE A 23 0.82 5.39 9.88
CA ILE A 23 0.85 5.98 11.23
C ILE A 23 1.03 4.88 12.28
N ILE A 24 0.22 3.82 12.26
CA ILE A 24 0.31 2.72 13.24
C ILE A 24 1.69 2.06 13.17
N VAL A 25 2.19 1.76 11.97
CA VAL A 25 3.50 1.13 11.80
C VAL A 25 4.62 2.08 12.26
N GLY A 26 4.58 3.35 11.87
CA GLY A 26 5.60 4.33 12.22
C GLY A 26 5.65 4.66 13.71
N THR A 27 4.50 4.80 14.38
CA THR A 27 4.45 5.01 15.84
C THR A 27 4.90 3.78 16.61
N SER A 28 4.65 2.57 16.10
CA SER A 28 5.06 1.32 16.75
C SER A 28 6.56 1.00 16.60
N LEU A 29 7.25 1.68 15.69
CA LEU A 29 8.67 1.57 15.42
C LEU A 29 9.47 2.81 15.87
N ASP A 30 8.85 3.69 16.66
CA ASP A 30 9.44 4.92 17.21
C ASP A 30 10.01 5.88 16.14
N PHE A 31 9.35 5.98 14.98
CA PHE A 31 9.76 6.90 13.91
C PHE A 31 9.44 8.35 14.25
N THR A 32 10.22 9.30 13.73
CA THR A 32 9.95 10.72 13.91
C THR A 32 8.69 11.17 13.16
N PRO A 33 8.04 12.26 13.57
CA PRO A 33 6.89 12.81 12.85
C PRO A 33 7.20 13.11 11.37
N GLU A 34 8.42 13.55 11.04
CA GLU A 34 8.81 13.76 9.63
C GLU A 34 8.86 12.44 8.85
N GLN A 35 9.38 11.36 9.46
CA GLN A 35 9.45 10.04 8.83
C GLN A 35 8.05 9.46 8.61
N ILE A 36 7.14 9.61 9.57
CA ILE A 36 5.74 9.16 9.42
C ILE A 36 5.04 9.95 8.31
N ALA A 37 5.23 11.26 8.24
CA ALA A 37 4.70 12.08 7.15
C ALA A 37 5.27 11.65 5.78
N PHE A 38 6.56 11.30 5.73
CA PHE A 38 7.17 10.73 4.53
C PHE A 38 6.55 9.38 4.15
N LEU A 39 6.33 8.46 5.10
CA LEU A 39 5.64 7.19 4.85
C LEU A 39 4.22 7.38 4.30
N VAL A 40 3.46 8.32 4.86
CA VAL A 40 2.10 8.64 4.40
C VAL A 40 2.11 9.17 2.96
N THR A 41 3.02 10.09 2.65
CA THR A 41 3.12 10.66 1.29
C THR A 41 3.54 9.62 0.26
N VAL A 42 4.48 8.74 0.62
CA VAL A 42 4.89 7.61 -0.22
C VAL A 42 3.75 6.61 -0.41
N ASP A 43 2.99 6.30 0.64
CA ASP A 43 1.84 5.39 0.56
C ASP A 43 0.77 5.90 -0.40
N ILE A 44 0.36 7.16 -0.27
CA ILE A 44 -0.64 7.78 -1.15
C ILE A 44 -0.14 7.82 -2.60
N PHE A 45 1.14 8.14 -2.80
CA PHE A 45 1.76 8.13 -4.12
C PHE A 45 1.74 6.73 -4.74
N MET A 46 2.12 5.70 -3.98
CA MET A 46 2.09 4.31 -4.43
C MET A 46 0.68 3.80 -4.68
N CYS A 47 -0.29 4.13 -3.84
CA CYS A 47 -1.70 3.77 -4.03
C CYS A 47 -2.27 4.41 -5.31
N GLY A 48 -1.92 5.67 -5.58
CA GLY A 48 -2.27 6.34 -6.83
C GLY A 48 -1.63 5.68 -8.05
N LEU A 49 -0.34 5.36 -7.98
CA LEU A 49 0.38 4.66 -9.04
C LEU A 49 -0.19 3.25 -9.29
N ALA A 50 -0.47 2.50 -8.23
CA ALA A 50 -1.07 1.17 -8.29
C ALA A 50 -2.47 1.23 -8.92
N THR A 51 -3.30 2.20 -8.51
CA THR A 51 -4.63 2.41 -9.11
C THR A 51 -4.52 2.76 -10.59
N PHE A 52 -3.52 3.57 -10.99
CA PHE A 52 -3.27 3.88 -12.40
C PHE A 52 -2.82 2.64 -13.20
N LEU A 53 -1.91 1.84 -12.65
CA LEU A 53 -1.45 0.57 -13.23
C LEU A 53 -2.59 -0.47 -13.32
N GLN A 54 -3.53 -0.47 -12.37
CA GLN A 54 -4.69 -1.35 -12.35
C GLN A 54 -5.67 -1.07 -13.49
N VAL A 55 -5.84 0.21 -13.83
CA VAL A 55 -6.69 0.66 -14.95
C VAL A 55 -6.08 0.28 -16.30
N TRP A 56 -4.75 0.10 -16.38
CA TRP A 56 -4.08 -0.28 -17.60
C TRP A 56 -4.21 -1.79 -17.87
N LYS A 57 -4.83 -2.15 -19.01
CA LYS A 57 -5.17 -3.55 -19.37
C LYS A 57 -3.99 -4.51 -19.55
N GLY A 58 -2.75 -4.03 -19.62
CA GLY A 58 -1.57 -4.88 -19.72
C GLY A 58 -0.98 -5.31 -18.37
N THR A 59 -1.34 -4.65 -17.28
CA THR A 59 -0.80 -4.90 -15.92
C THR A 59 -1.88 -5.15 -14.86
N GLY A 60 -3.13 -4.76 -15.13
CA GLY A 60 -4.26 -4.94 -14.23
C GLY A 60 -5.51 -5.47 -14.92
N THR A 61 -6.60 -5.56 -14.16
CA THR A 61 -7.88 -6.12 -14.63
C THR A 61 -8.65 -5.17 -15.56
N GLY A 62 -8.15 -3.94 -15.79
CA GLY A 62 -8.82 -2.93 -16.61
C GLY A 62 -10.07 -2.33 -15.94
N LEU A 63 -10.23 -2.56 -14.64
CA LEU A 63 -11.33 -2.04 -13.83
C LEU A 63 -10.84 -0.87 -12.95
N PRO A 64 -11.66 0.18 -12.75
CA PRO A 64 -11.32 1.34 -11.92
C PRO A 64 -11.45 0.99 -10.43
N ILE A 65 -10.54 0.17 -9.92
CA ILE A 65 -10.47 -0.26 -8.52
C ILE A 65 -9.40 0.56 -7.81
N VAL A 66 -9.78 1.25 -6.73
CA VAL A 66 -8.84 1.98 -5.89
C VAL A 66 -8.09 0.99 -4.99
N LEU A 67 -6.76 0.96 -5.14
CA LEU A 67 -5.88 0.11 -4.34
C LEU A 67 -5.35 0.90 -3.14
N GLY A 68 -5.31 0.27 -1.97
CA GLY A 68 -4.86 0.86 -0.72
C GLY A 68 -4.00 -0.10 0.11
N CYS A 69 -3.35 0.42 1.14
CA CYS A 69 -2.61 -0.39 2.10
C CYS A 69 -3.52 -1.34 2.91
N THR A 70 -3.08 -2.58 3.10
CA THR A 70 -3.83 -3.59 3.86
C THR A 70 -3.43 -3.61 5.33
N PHE A 71 -4.43 -3.67 6.22
CA PHE A 71 -4.21 -3.84 7.66
C PHE A 71 -3.67 -5.23 8.03
N THR A 72 -3.82 -6.22 7.15
CA THR A 72 -3.35 -7.59 7.42
C THR A 72 -1.83 -7.67 7.58
N ALA A 73 -1.09 -6.80 6.88
CA ALA A 73 0.37 -6.78 6.94
C ALA A 73 0.92 -5.97 8.14
N VAL A 74 0.09 -5.19 8.84
CA VAL A 74 0.55 -4.28 9.90
C VAL A 74 1.17 -5.02 11.08
N ALA A 75 0.49 -6.03 11.60
CA ALA A 75 0.98 -6.82 12.73
C ALA A 75 2.33 -7.50 12.46
N PRO A 76 2.54 -8.23 11.33
CA PRO A 76 3.84 -8.82 11.04
C PRO A 76 4.92 -7.78 10.74
N MET A 77 4.58 -6.63 10.13
CA MET A 77 5.54 -5.54 9.90
C MET A 77 6.09 -4.98 11.22
N ILE A 78 5.22 -4.73 12.21
CA ILE A 78 5.64 -4.24 13.52
C ILE A 78 6.52 -5.27 14.23
N LEU A 79 6.11 -6.54 14.21
CA LEU A 79 6.86 -7.62 14.83
C LEU A 79 8.28 -7.76 14.24
N ILE A 80 8.40 -7.73 12.92
CA ILE A 80 9.70 -7.83 12.25
C ILE A 80 10.55 -6.58 12.53
N GLY A 81 9.95 -5.39 12.46
CA GLY A 81 10.65 -4.14 12.72
C GLY A 81 11.18 -4.05 14.16
N GLN A 82 10.46 -4.59 15.15
CA GLN A 82 10.88 -4.63 16.55
C GLN A 82 11.90 -5.73 16.84
N THR A 83 11.77 -6.91 16.23
CA THR A 83 12.61 -8.08 16.55
C THR A 83 13.90 -8.16 15.73
N LYS A 84 13.85 -7.73 14.46
CA LYS A 84 14.95 -7.85 13.49
C LYS A 84 15.46 -6.51 12.97
N GLY A 85 14.76 -5.42 13.28
CA GLY A 85 15.13 -4.07 12.88
C GLY A 85 14.55 -3.64 11.53
N ILE A 86 14.77 -2.37 11.22
CA ILE A 86 14.15 -1.67 10.09
C ILE A 86 14.72 -2.15 8.73
N GLY A 87 15.98 -2.58 8.69
CA GLY A 87 16.60 -3.11 7.46
C GLY A 87 15.94 -4.41 6.98
N ASP A 88 15.69 -5.34 7.90
CA ASP A 88 14.99 -6.60 7.61
C ASP A 88 13.52 -6.38 7.27
N LEU A 89 12.88 -5.37 7.87
CA LEU A 89 11.53 -4.95 7.50
C LEU A 89 11.48 -4.50 6.04
N TYR A 90 12.30 -3.53 5.62
CA TYR A 90 12.31 -3.06 4.23
C TYR A 90 12.75 -4.17 3.25
N GLY A 91 13.71 -5.00 3.62
CA GLY A 91 14.15 -6.13 2.80
C GLY A 91 13.06 -7.18 2.60
N SER A 92 12.34 -7.53 3.66
CA SER A 92 11.20 -8.47 3.57
C SER A 92 10.03 -7.91 2.78
N LEU A 93 9.73 -6.61 2.88
CA LEU A 93 8.76 -5.90 2.05
C LEU A 93 9.12 -5.99 0.56
N PHE A 94 10.38 -5.69 0.21
CA PHE A 94 10.86 -5.75 -1.17
C PHE A 94 10.81 -7.17 -1.74
N LEU A 95 11.29 -8.15 -0.96
CA LEU A 95 11.30 -9.55 -1.36
C LEU A 95 9.87 -10.10 -1.53
N SER A 96 8.97 -9.75 -0.63
CA SER A 96 7.54 -10.10 -0.72
C SER A 96 6.92 -9.56 -2.01
N GLY A 97 7.17 -8.28 -2.34
CA GLY A 97 6.68 -7.68 -3.58
C GLY A 97 7.16 -8.41 -4.84
N ILE A 98 8.44 -8.76 -4.91
CA ILE A 98 9.00 -9.52 -6.04
C ILE A 98 8.36 -10.92 -6.14
N LEU A 99 8.25 -11.63 -5.02
CA LEU A 99 7.61 -12.95 -4.99
C LEU A 99 6.16 -12.89 -5.46
N VAL A 100 5.40 -11.88 -5.02
CA VAL A 100 4.01 -11.69 -5.45
C VAL A 100 3.93 -11.45 -6.96
N VAL A 101 4.82 -10.63 -7.55
CA VAL A 101 4.85 -10.40 -9.01
C VAL A 101 5.16 -11.68 -9.78
N ILE A 102 6.06 -12.52 -9.27
CA ILE A 102 6.41 -13.80 -9.90
C ILE A 102 5.26 -14.81 -9.81
N ILE A 103 4.54 -14.84 -8.68
CA ILE A 103 3.44 -15.77 -8.44
C ILE A 103 2.12 -15.30 -9.09
N ALA A 104 1.94 -14.00 -9.29
CA ALA A 104 0.76 -13.41 -9.90
C ALA A 104 0.28 -14.08 -11.20
N PRO A 105 1.14 -14.35 -12.22
CA PRO A 105 0.71 -15.05 -13.44
C PRO A 105 0.26 -16.49 -13.21
N PHE A 106 0.77 -17.17 -12.16
CA PHE A 106 0.34 -18.53 -11.83
C PHE A 106 -1.08 -18.55 -11.25
N PHE A 107 -1.45 -17.55 -10.43
CA PHE A 107 -2.82 -17.38 -9.95
C PHE A 107 -3.80 -17.02 -11.07
N LEU A 108 -3.36 -16.22 -12.04
CA LEU A 108 -4.17 -15.81 -13.18
C LEU A 108 -4.43 -16.96 -14.17
N LEU A 109 -3.54 -17.95 -14.23
CA LEU A 109 -3.68 -19.15 -15.08
C LEU A 109 -4.72 -20.15 -14.53
N PHE A 110 -5.12 -20.04 -13.26
CA PHE A 110 -6.05 -20.95 -12.58
C PHE A 110 -7.46 -20.36 -12.40
N SER A 111 -7.73 -19.15 -12.92
CA SER A 111 -9.03 -18.46 -12.89
C SER A 111 -9.64 -18.31 -14.28
#